data_AF-A0A7X7KP76-F1
#
_entry.id   AF-A0A7X7KP76-F1
#
_cell.length_a   1.000
_cell.length_b   1.000
_cell.length_c   1.000
_cell.angle_alpha   90.00
_cell.angle_beta   90.00
_cell.angle_gamma   90.00
#
_symmetry.space_group_name_H-M   'P 1'
#
loop_
_entity.id
_entity.type
_entity.pdbx_description
1 polymer ?
#
loop_
_entity_poly.entity_id
_entity_poly.type
_entity_poly.pdbx_seq_one_letter_code
_entity_poly.pdbx_strand_id
1 'polypeptide(L)'
;MTHHAAILYWFPGRLDPAPEYAARFRDDSGAERGCYARSSEGPEAGARGCLASPMHGVMVAYLPAAQRWDRLAPGVWIGARKDAVPESFARSRQYSGYRRVLGDGREWLIPVANPFARSCSLPSHDVLADGSWQRRIDDDYAALSDRAADLSAQVRAAVLDGRSEGIDMPDDDLRAIMADCLALNYDLTMAEMSALRLFSPAVYWPVVSALIDWEGTRAAMAEAMEGRPGVGGVPFGDSDPAPISATASDAPSDSGTL
;
A
#
# COMPACT_ATOMS: atom_id res chain seq x y z
N MET A 1 -30.87 14.70 -8.24
CA MET A 1 -29.72 15.37 -8.88
C MET A 1 -29.09 14.38 -9.85
N THR A 2 -28.81 14.77 -11.08
CA THR A 2 -28.18 13.85 -12.05
C THR A 2 -26.69 13.79 -11.79
N HIS A 3 -26.17 12.62 -11.44
CA HIS A 3 -24.74 12.41 -11.24
C HIS A 3 -24.06 12.15 -12.59
N HIS A 4 -23.14 13.02 -13.01
CA HIS A 4 -22.32 12.73 -14.19
C HIS A 4 -21.16 11.81 -13.83
N ALA A 5 -20.76 10.97 -14.77
CA ALA A 5 -19.63 10.06 -14.64
C ALA A 5 -18.34 10.79 -14.22
N ALA A 6 -17.64 10.27 -13.20
CA ALA A 6 -16.35 10.79 -12.76
C ALA A 6 -15.20 10.35 -13.67
N ILE A 7 -15.33 9.17 -14.29
CA ILE A 7 -14.41 8.61 -15.29
C ILE A 7 -15.17 8.24 -16.56
N LEU A 8 -14.57 8.55 -17.69
CA LEU A 8 -15.09 8.33 -19.03
C LEU A 8 -14.02 7.74 -19.94
N TYR A 9 -14.46 6.94 -20.90
CA TYR A 9 -13.69 6.51 -22.04
C TYR A 9 -14.35 7.06 -23.30
N TRP A 10 -13.55 7.39 -24.30
CA TRP A 10 -14.05 7.78 -25.60
C TRP A 10 -13.37 7.01 -26.72
N PHE A 11 -14.20 6.44 -27.58
CA PHE A 11 -13.80 5.56 -28.68
C PHE A 11 -14.21 6.20 -30.02
N PRO A 12 -13.34 7.00 -30.67
CA PRO A 12 -13.62 7.64 -31.95
C PRO A 12 -14.05 6.64 -33.02
N GLY A 13 -15.08 6.99 -33.80
CA GLY A 13 -15.58 6.18 -34.91
C GLY A 13 -16.32 4.90 -34.52
N ARG A 14 -16.52 4.64 -33.22
CA ARG A 14 -17.19 3.44 -32.71
C ARG A 14 -18.56 3.78 -32.13
N LEU A 15 -19.49 2.83 -32.18
CA LEU A 15 -20.79 2.93 -31.48
C LEU A 15 -20.77 2.24 -30.11
N ASP A 16 -19.81 1.36 -29.89
CA ASP A 16 -19.64 0.58 -28.67
C ASP A 16 -18.16 0.61 -28.24
N PRO A 17 -17.85 0.34 -26.95
CA PRO A 17 -16.47 0.25 -26.48
C PRO A 17 -15.62 -0.70 -27.32
N ALA A 18 -14.32 -0.44 -27.36
CA ALA A 18 -13.40 -1.37 -28.00
C ALA A 18 -13.36 -2.73 -27.24
N PRO A 19 -13.30 -3.89 -27.92
CA PRO A 19 -13.49 -5.20 -27.29
C PRO A 19 -12.47 -5.47 -26.19
N GLU A 20 -11.23 -5.00 -26.37
CA GLU A 20 -10.15 -5.10 -25.39
C GLU A 20 -10.42 -4.30 -24.09
N TYR A 21 -11.39 -3.38 -24.10
CA TYR A 21 -11.87 -2.66 -22.92
C TYR A 21 -13.24 -3.15 -22.43
N ALA A 22 -13.89 -4.09 -23.13
CA ALA A 22 -15.26 -4.51 -22.81
C ALA A 22 -15.39 -5.06 -21.38
N ALA A 23 -14.36 -5.76 -20.87
CA ALA A 23 -14.33 -6.29 -19.51
C ALA A 23 -14.48 -5.18 -18.45
N ARG A 24 -13.96 -3.97 -18.71
CA ARG A 24 -14.05 -2.86 -17.75
C ARG A 24 -15.48 -2.37 -17.53
N PHE A 25 -16.37 -2.59 -18.49
CA PHE A 25 -17.78 -2.16 -18.45
C PHE A 25 -18.74 -3.29 -18.03
N ARG A 26 -18.19 -4.41 -17.54
CA ARG A 26 -18.96 -5.56 -17.05
C ARG A 26 -18.71 -5.77 -15.57
N ASP A 27 -19.65 -6.44 -14.90
CA ASP A 27 -19.45 -6.93 -13.55
C ASP A 27 -18.80 -8.33 -13.53
N ASP A 28 -18.57 -8.88 -12.34
CA ASP A 28 -17.92 -10.18 -12.14
C ASP A 28 -18.75 -11.36 -12.70
N SER A 29 -20.05 -11.16 -12.91
CA SER A 29 -20.91 -12.15 -13.60
C SER A 29 -20.86 -12.04 -15.13
N GLY A 30 -20.17 -11.02 -15.64
CA GLY A 30 -20.09 -10.68 -17.06
C GLY A 30 -21.28 -9.86 -17.57
N ALA A 31 -22.20 -9.44 -16.70
CA ALA A 31 -23.33 -8.60 -17.07
C ALA A 31 -22.87 -7.15 -17.32
N GLU A 32 -23.59 -6.46 -18.20
CA GLU A 32 -23.30 -5.08 -18.53
C GLU A 32 -23.58 -4.14 -17.35
N ARG A 33 -22.55 -3.43 -16.90
CA ARG A 33 -22.61 -2.50 -15.76
C ARG A 33 -22.43 -1.04 -16.17
N GLY A 34 -21.73 -0.83 -17.29
CA GLY A 34 -21.38 0.50 -17.78
C GLY A 34 -22.56 1.33 -18.31
N CYS A 35 -22.33 2.64 -18.41
CA CYS A 35 -23.23 3.59 -19.06
C CYS A 35 -22.62 4.08 -20.36
N TYR A 36 -23.44 4.36 -21.39
CA TYR A 36 -22.95 4.71 -22.72
C TYR A 36 -23.72 5.85 -23.35
N ALA A 37 -23.03 6.64 -24.17
CA ALA A 37 -23.63 7.60 -25.09
C ALA A 37 -23.05 7.39 -26.49
N ARG A 38 -23.87 6.84 -27.39
CA ARG A 38 -23.50 6.52 -28.78
C ARG A 38 -23.51 7.76 -29.66
N SER A 39 -22.63 7.79 -30.65
CA SER A 39 -22.49 8.93 -31.57
C SER A 39 -22.26 10.25 -30.81
N SER A 40 -21.48 10.22 -29.75
CA SER A 40 -21.16 11.41 -28.95
C SER A 40 -19.92 12.11 -29.48
N GLU A 41 -19.90 13.44 -29.32
CA GLU A 41 -18.66 14.22 -29.42
C GLU A 41 -17.67 13.77 -28.34
N GLY A 42 -16.39 14.10 -28.54
CA GLY A 42 -15.32 13.80 -27.62
C GLY A 42 -14.13 14.73 -27.78
N PRO A 43 -12.97 14.38 -27.22
CA PRO A 43 -11.77 15.22 -27.24
C PRO A 43 -11.19 15.50 -28.64
N GLU A 44 -11.56 14.74 -29.67
CA GLU A 44 -11.09 14.96 -31.05
C GLU A 44 -12.13 15.73 -31.87
N ALA A 45 -11.73 16.91 -32.35
CA ALA A 45 -12.62 17.84 -33.03
C ALA A 45 -13.24 17.23 -34.29
N GLY A 46 -14.57 17.36 -34.44
CA GLY A 46 -15.33 16.89 -35.59
C GLY A 46 -15.58 15.37 -35.64
N ALA A 47 -14.93 14.58 -34.77
CA ALA A 47 -15.15 13.16 -34.68
C ALA A 47 -16.32 12.82 -33.74
N ARG A 48 -17.07 11.77 -34.08
CA ARG A 48 -18.10 11.17 -33.22
C ARG A 48 -17.70 9.75 -32.85
N GLY A 49 -18.14 9.30 -31.69
CA GLY A 49 -17.76 7.98 -31.19
C GLY A 49 -18.65 7.49 -30.05
N CYS A 50 -18.16 6.52 -29.31
CA CYS A 50 -18.81 5.99 -28.12
C CYS A 50 -18.17 6.63 -26.90
N LEU A 51 -18.96 7.35 -26.09
CA LEU A 51 -18.57 7.65 -24.72
C LEU A 51 -19.07 6.52 -23.83
N ALA A 52 -18.21 6.05 -22.93
CA ALA A 52 -18.54 4.99 -21.99
C ALA A 52 -18.03 5.33 -20.58
N SER A 53 -18.74 4.88 -19.55
CA SER A 53 -18.25 4.92 -18.17
C SER A 53 -18.46 3.54 -17.53
N PRO A 54 -17.48 3.02 -16.76
CA PRO A 54 -17.69 1.79 -15.99
C PRO A 54 -18.61 1.98 -14.79
N MET A 55 -18.93 3.24 -14.45
CA MET A 55 -19.83 3.58 -13.34
C MET A 55 -21.28 3.28 -13.72
N HIS A 56 -22.06 2.81 -12.75
CA HIS A 56 -23.48 2.50 -12.94
C HIS A 56 -24.38 3.69 -12.56
N GLY A 57 -25.50 3.86 -13.28
CA GLY A 57 -26.50 4.87 -12.94
C GLY A 57 -26.04 6.32 -13.10
N VAL A 58 -25.00 6.57 -13.91
CA VAL A 58 -24.45 7.91 -14.14
C VAL A 58 -24.77 8.43 -15.54
N MET A 59 -24.83 9.75 -15.69
CA MET A 59 -24.94 10.38 -17.00
C MET A 59 -23.57 10.48 -17.66
N VAL A 60 -23.50 10.00 -18.90
CA VAL A 60 -22.31 10.04 -19.75
C VAL A 60 -22.46 11.19 -20.73
N ALA A 61 -21.57 12.18 -20.63
CA ALA A 61 -21.57 13.34 -21.52
C ALA A 61 -20.15 13.91 -21.66
N TYR A 62 -19.84 14.46 -22.84
CA TYR A 62 -18.60 15.19 -23.06
C TYR A 62 -18.75 16.62 -22.51
N LEU A 63 -17.94 16.95 -21.50
CA LEU A 63 -17.94 18.23 -20.80
C LEU A 63 -16.51 18.76 -20.69
N PRO A 64 -15.93 19.33 -21.76
CA PRO A 64 -14.51 19.68 -21.82
C PRO A 64 -14.09 20.70 -20.75
N ALA A 65 -14.99 21.57 -20.30
CA ALA A 65 -14.70 22.51 -19.22
C ALA A 65 -14.51 21.80 -17.85
N ALA A 66 -15.29 20.75 -17.59
CA ALA A 66 -15.30 20.00 -16.32
C ALA A 66 -14.38 18.77 -16.33
N GLN A 67 -13.90 18.36 -17.49
CA GLN A 67 -13.12 17.14 -17.69
C GLN A 67 -11.69 17.45 -18.12
N ARG A 68 -10.78 16.55 -17.81
CA ARG A 68 -9.44 16.44 -18.39
C ARG A 68 -9.41 15.16 -19.22
N TRP A 69 -8.84 15.23 -20.41
CA TRP A 69 -8.75 14.10 -21.33
C TRP A 69 -7.30 13.80 -21.67
N ASP A 70 -6.95 12.53 -21.62
CA ASP A 70 -5.64 11.99 -21.94
C ASP A 70 -5.81 10.87 -22.98
N ARG A 71 -4.85 10.74 -23.91
CA ARG A 71 -4.84 9.62 -24.86
C ARG A 71 -4.29 8.40 -24.13
N LEU A 72 -5.10 7.35 -24.02
CA LEU A 72 -4.72 6.11 -23.35
C LEU A 72 -3.99 5.15 -24.30
N ALA A 73 -4.51 5.02 -25.52
CA ALA A 73 -3.95 4.18 -26.57
C ALA A 73 -4.32 4.77 -27.95
N PRO A 74 -3.74 4.27 -29.07
CA PRO A 74 -4.20 4.65 -30.40
C PRO A 74 -5.72 4.43 -30.54
N GLY A 75 -6.46 5.51 -30.82
CA GLY A 75 -7.92 5.45 -30.97
C GLY A 75 -8.70 5.26 -29.66
N VAL A 76 -8.09 5.49 -28.49
CA VAL A 76 -8.77 5.41 -27.19
C VAL A 76 -8.34 6.58 -26.30
N TRP A 77 -9.34 7.27 -25.77
CA TRP A 77 -9.14 8.38 -24.83
C TRP A 77 -9.78 8.05 -23.48
N ILE A 78 -9.17 8.56 -22.42
CA ILE A 78 -9.68 8.49 -21.06
C ILE A 78 -9.89 9.90 -20.52
N GLY A 79 -11.04 10.12 -19.90
CA GLY A 79 -11.47 11.40 -19.36
C GLY A 79 -11.74 11.27 -17.86
N ALA A 80 -11.24 12.22 -17.08
CA ALA A 80 -11.52 12.32 -15.66
C ALA A 80 -12.15 13.68 -15.34
N ARG A 81 -13.19 13.68 -14.50
CA ARG A 81 -13.75 14.92 -13.97
C ARG A 81 -12.74 15.60 -13.04
N LYS A 82 -12.60 16.93 -13.19
CA LYS A 82 -11.70 17.74 -12.35
C LYS A 82 -12.13 17.76 -10.88
N ASP A 83 -13.41 17.55 -10.60
CA ASP A 83 -14.03 17.54 -9.27
C ASP A 83 -14.38 16.12 -8.76
N ALA A 84 -13.87 15.06 -9.40
CA ALA A 84 -14.12 13.68 -8.97
C ALA A 84 -13.62 13.42 -7.54
N VAL A 85 -14.47 12.89 -6.66
CA VAL A 85 -14.09 12.57 -5.26
C VAL A 85 -13.87 11.07 -5.07
N PRO A 86 -13.00 10.63 -4.14
CA PRO A 86 -12.69 9.21 -3.88
C PRO A 86 -13.94 8.35 -3.67
N GLU A 87 -14.96 8.89 -2.99
CA GLU A 87 -16.22 8.21 -2.70
C GLU A 87 -16.99 7.81 -3.96
N SER A 88 -16.75 8.49 -5.09
CA SER A 88 -17.34 8.12 -6.39
C SER A 88 -16.83 6.76 -6.90
N PHE A 89 -15.70 6.30 -6.39
CA PHE A 89 -15.03 5.08 -6.81
C PHE A 89 -15.03 4.01 -5.72
N ALA A 90 -15.54 4.31 -4.52
CA ALA A 90 -15.48 3.40 -3.39
C ALA A 90 -16.19 2.08 -3.69
N ARG A 91 -15.53 0.97 -3.34
CA ARG A 91 -16.17 -0.35 -3.33
C ARG A 91 -17.16 -0.43 -2.16
N SER A 92 -18.11 -1.36 -2.26
CA SER A 92 -19.06 -1.65 -1.18
C SER A 92 -18.37 -2.11 0.09
N ARG A 93 -17.27 -2.86 -0.03
CA ARG A 93 -16.39 -3.25 1.05
C ARG A 93 -15.15 -2.35 1.05
N GLN A 94 -14.85 -1.74 2.19
CA GLN A 94 -13.62 -1.00 2.42
C GLN A 94 -12.86 -1.60 3.62
N TYR A 95 -11.54 -1.63 3.51
CA TYR A 95 -10.60 -2.06 4.53
C TYR A 95 -10.02 -0.84 5.25
N SER A 96 -9.86 -0.96 6.56
CA SER A 96 -9.33 0.11 7.41
C SER A 96 -7.88 0.46 7.08
N GLY A 97 -7.50 1.69 7.39
CA GLY A 97 -6.13 2.16 7.28
C GLY A 97 -6.07 3.66 7.46
N TYR A 98 -5.17 4.31 6.71
CA TYR A 98 -4.85 5.72 6.92
C TYR A 98 -5.32 6.58 5.75
N ARG A 99 -5.89 7.75 6.05
CA ARG A 99 -6.17 8.76 5.03
C ARG A 99 -4.87 9.45 4.63
N ARG A 100 -4.63 9.58 3.33
CA ARG A 100 -3.46 10.25 2.74
C ARG A 100 -3.89 11.14 1.59
N VAL A 101 -3.30 12.33 1.51
CA VAL A 101 -3.46 13.21 0.35
C VAL A 101 -2.63 12.66 -0.81
N LEU A 102 -3.28 12.39 -1.95
CA LEU A 102 -2.61 11.88 -3.15
C LEU A 102 -2.29 13.01 -4.16
N GLY A 103 -1.75 12.65 -5.33
CA GLY A 103 -1.31 13.61 -6.34
C GLY A 103 -2.43 14.53 -6.88
N ASP A 104 -3.69 14.14 -6.72
CA ASP A 104 -4.86 14.96 -7.09
C ASP A 104 -5.27 15.97 -6.00
N GLY A 105 -4.55 15.99 -4.87
CA GLY A 105 -4.80 16.87 -3.74
C GLY A 105 -5.97 16.44 -2.84
N ARG A 106 -6.50 15.22 -3.01
CA ARG A 106 -7.61 14.70 -2.21
C ARG A 106 -7.16 13.62 -1.24
N GLU A 107 -7.95 13.40 -0.19
CA GLU A 107 -7.70 12.34 0.80
C GLU A 107 -8.27 10.99 0.37
N TRP A 108 -7.40 10.01 0.21
CA TRP A 108 -7.75 8.63 -0.12
C TRP A 108 -7.45 7.71 1.08
N LEU A 109 -8.29 6.69 1.27
CA LEU A 109 -8.11 5.68 2.31
C LEU A 109 -7.15 4.59 1.82
N ILE A 110 -5.93 4.60 2.37
CA ILE A 110 -4.89 3.61 2.09
C ILE A 110 -5.04 2.47 3.11
N PRO A 111 -5.45 1.26 2.69
CA PRO A 111 -5.57 0.14 3.60
C PRO A 111 -4.22 -0.33 4.13
N VAL A 112 -4.21 -0.82 5.36
CA VAL A 112 -3.04 -1.52 5.91
C VAL A 112 -3.04 -2.96 5.41
N ALA A 113 -1.97 -3.36 4.72
CA ALA A 113 -1.82 -4.71 4.17
C ALA A 113 -0.72 -5.54 4.82
N ASN A 114 0.12 -4.95 5.68
CA ASN A 114 1.15 -5.72 6.39
C ASN A 114 0.49 -6.69 7.40
N PRO A 115 0.66 -8.01 7.24
CA PRO A 115 -0.03 -9.01 8.07
C PRO A 115 0.42 -9.00 9.53
N PHE A 116 1.59 -8.43 9.82
CA PHE A 116 2.14 -8.31 11.17
C PHE A 116 1.65 -7.05 11.90
N ALA A 117 0.99 -6.12 11.19
CA ALA A 117 0.43 -4.92 11.79
C ALA A 117 -0.88 -5.22 12.53
N ARG A 118 -1.03 -4.70 13.75
CA ARG A 118 -2.27 -4.86 14.54
C ARG A 118 -3.48 -4.23 13.86
N SER A 119 -3.27 -3.21 13.02
CA SER A 119 -4.29 -2.47 12.29
C SER A 119 -4.70 -3.12 10.96
N CYS A 120 -4.06 -4.23 10.57
CA CYS A 120 -4.38 -4.95 9.33
C CYS A 120 -5.77 -5.61 9.40
N SER A 121 -6.67 -5.14 8.54
CA SER A 121 -8.05 -5.60 8.44
C SER A 121 -8.33 -6.43 7.18
N LEU A 122 -7.28 -6.85 6.47
CA LEU A 122 -7.44 -7.76 5.34
C LEU A 122 -8.05 -9.09 5.80
N PRO A 123 -8.88 -9.73 4.96
CA PRO A 123 -9.47 -11.03 5.24
C PRO A 123 -8.38 -12.07 5.53
N SER A 124 -8.62 -12.89 6.55
CA SER A 124 -7.64 -13.83 7.06
C SER A 124 -8.30 -14.98 7.79
N HIS A 125 -7.61 -16.11 7.88
CA HIS A 125 -8.03 -17.29 8.62
C HIS A 125 -6.86 -17.85 9.44
N ASP A 126 -7.16 -18.60 10.51
CA ASP A 126 -6.15 -19.24 11.33
C ASP A 126 -5.83 -20.65 10.79
N VAL A 127 -4.54 -20.95 10.68
CA VAL A 127 -4.02 -22.24 10.21
C VAL A 127 -3.09 -22.82 11.26
N LEU A 128 -3.21 -24.12 11.54
CA LEU A 128 -2.25 -24.83 12.38
C LEU A 128 -1.02 -25.21 11.54
N ALA A 129 0.09 -24.51 11.76
CA ALA A 129 1.36 -24.74 11.08
C ALA A 129 2.49 -24.90 12.12
N ASP A 130 3.30 -25.95 11.95
CA ASP A 130 4.43 -26.29 12.84
C ASP A 130 4.05 -26.37 14.33
N GLY A 131 2.85 -26.89 14.62
CA GLY A 131 2.33 -27.03 15.99
C GLY A 131 1.85 -25.72 16.63
N SER A 132 1.75 -24.63 15.85
CA SER A 132 1.27 -23.32 16.32
C SER A 132 0.14 -22.78 15.45
N TRP A 133 -0.84 -22.12 16.05
CA TRP A 133 -1.86 -21.39 15.30
C TRP A 133 -1.25 -20.11 14.72
N GLN A 134 -1.35 -19.96 13.41
CA GLN A 134 -0.83 -18.82 12.67
C GLN A 134 -1.95 -18.17 11.85
N ARG A 135 -2.06 -16.85 11.93
CA ARG A 135 -2.96 -16.08 11.08
C ARG A 135 -2.39 -16.02 9.66
N ARG A 136 -3.19 -16.38 8.66
CA ARG A 136 -2.86 -16.26 7.23
C ARG A 136 -3.86 -15.37 6.51
N ILE A 137 -3.36 -14.50 5.65
CA ILE A 137 -4.19 -13.67 4.77
C ILE A 137 -4.80 -14.55 3.68
N ASP A 138 -6.06 -14.29 3.32
CA ASP A 138 -6.74 -15.03 2.25
C ASP A 138 -6.02 -14.84 0.90
N ASP A 139 -6.04 -15.87 0.05
CA ASP A 139 -5.25 -15.95 -1.19
C ASP A 139 -5.42 -14.74 -2.13
N ASP A 140 -6.64 -14.20 -2.22
CA ASP A 140 -6.97 -13.03 -3.03
C ASP A 140 -6.16 -11.77 -2.65
N TYR A 141 -5.63 -11.72 -1.42
CA TYR A 141 -4.88 -10.57 -0.88
C TYR A 141 -3.43 -10.91 -0.53
N ALA A 142 -3.04 -12.19 -0.61
CA ALA A 142 -1.74 -12.69 -0.18
C ALA A 142 -0.58 -11.96 -0.89
N ALA A 143 -0.65 -11.80 -2.22
CA ALA A 143 0.42 -11.17 -2.99
C ALA A 143 0.73 -9.72 -2.56
N LEU A 144 -0.30 -8.90 -2.28
CA LEU A 144 -0.11 -7.54 -1.79
C LEU A 144 0.37 -7.53 -0.33
N SER A 145 -0.18 -8.43 0.50
CA SER A 145 0.22 -8.58 1.91
C SER A 145 1.68 -8.98 2.06
N ASP A 146 2.15 -9.96 1.30
CA ASP A 146 3.54 -10.42 1.30
C ASP A 146 4.48 -9.29 0.89
N ARG A 147 4.11 -8.55 -0.17
CA ARG A 147 4.88 -7.38 -0.60
C ARG A 147 4.92 -6.28 0.47
N ALA A 148 3.82 -6.06 1.20
CA ALA A 148 3.78 -5.12 2.32
C ALA A 148 4.66 -5.58 3.49
N ALA A 149 4.70 -6.88 3.78
CA ALA A 149 5.60 -7.46 4.78
C ALA A 149 7.07 -7.27 4.42
N ASP A 150 7.44 -7.53 3.16
CA ASP A 150 8.80 -7.35 2.65
C ASP A 150 9.24 -5.89 2.72
N LEU A 151 8.38 -4.96 2.28
CA LEU A 151 8.63 -3.52 2.39
C LEU A 151 8.82 -3.10 3.85
N SER A 152 7.97 -3.61 4.76
CA SER A 152 8.09 -3.34 6.20
C SER A 152 9.44 -3.82 6.76
N ALA A 153 9.89 -5.02 6.35
CA ALA A 153 11.18 -5.56 6.75
C ALA A 153 12.35 -4.71 6.22
N GLN A 154 12.29 -4.28 4.96
CA GLN A 154 13.32 -3.43 4.33
C GLN A 154 13.44 -2.07 5.04
N VAL A 155 12.31 -1.40 5.30
CA VAL A 155 12.29 -0.12 6.01
C VAL A 155 12.85 -0.26 7.43
N ARG A 156 12.45 -1.30 8.17
CA ARG A 156 12.99 -1.57 9.51
C ARG A 156 14.51 -1.80 9.47
N ALA A 157 14.99 -2.60 8.53
CA ALA A 157 16.42 -2.87 8.39
C ALA A 157 17.20 -1.58 8.09
N ALA A 158 16.71 -0.74 7.18
CA ALA A 158 17.34 0.54 6.85
C ALA A 158 17.45 1.47 8.08
N VAL A 159 16.40 1.55 8.90
CA VAL A 159 16.41 2.36 10.12
C VAL A 159 17.39 1.81 11.17
N LEU A 160 17.46 0.48 11.34
CA LEU A 160 18.43 -0.15 12.24
C LEU A 160 19.88 0.07 11.80
N ASP A 161 20.12 0.18 10.49
CA ASP A 161 21.42 0.54 9.92
C ASP A 161 21.74 2.05 10.03
N GLY A 162 20.86 2.86 10.64
CA GLY A 162 21.01 4.31 10.76
C GLY A 162 20.76 5.09 9.47
N ARG A 163 20.12 4.48 8.46
CA ARG A 163 19.70 5.16 7.23
C ARG A 163 18.37 5.88 7.42
N SER A 164 18.12 6.88 6.57
CA SER A 164 16.85 7.61 6.56
C SER A 164 15.69 6.68 6.19
N GLU A 165 14.51 6.97 6.76
CA GLU A 165 13.26 6.33 6.35
C GLU A 165 13.02 6.58 4.86
N GLY A 166 12.75 5.52 4.12
CA GLY A 166 12.54 5.58 2.69
C GLY A 166 12.61 4.21 2.06
N ILE A 167 12.24 4.15 0.78
CA ILE A 167 12.29 2.93 -0.01
C ILE A 167 13.10 3.27 -1.25
N ASP A 168 14.15 2.49 -1.47
CA ASP A 168 14.91 2.51 -2.71
C ASP A 168 14.24 1.53 -3.68
N MET A 169 13.26 2.04 -4.42
CA MET A 169 12.46 1.27 -5.38
C MET A 169 12.13 2.14 -6.59
N PRO A 170 12.16 1.60 -7.81
CA PRO A 170 11.73 2.32 -9.00
C PRO A 170 10.31 2.86 -8.89
N ASP A 171 10.08 4.06 -9.43
CA ASP A 171 8.75 4.70 -9.46
C ASP A 171 7.67 3.82 -10.09
N ASP A 172 8.01 3.01 -11.09
CA ASP A 172 7.07 2.11 -11.76
C ASP A 172 6.53 1.04 -10.81
N ASP A 173 7.40 0.47 -9.97
CA ASP A 173 7.04 -0.53 -8.97
C ASP A 173 6.21 0.11 -7.84
N LEU A 174 6.57 1.31 -7.41
CA LEU A 174 5.79 2.07 -6.42
C LEU A 174 4.39 2.39 -6.94
N ARG A 175 4.25 2.74 -8.23
CA ARG A 175 2.94 2.96 -8.87
C ARG A 175 2.13 1.68 -8.94
N ALA A 176 2.73 0.54 -9.24
CA ALA A 176 2.05 -0.75 -9.24
C ALA A 176 1.53 -1.11 -7.85
N ILE A 177 2.36 -0.97 -6.81
CA ILE A 177 1.98 -1.22 -5.42
C ILE A 177 0.84 -0.30 -4.97
N MET A 178 0.95 0.98 -5.30
CA MET A 178 -0.09 1.96 -5.00
C MET A 178 -1.40 1.65 -5.72
N ALA A 179 -1.35 1.16 -6.97
CA ALA A 179 -2.53 0.74 -7.71
C ALA A 179 -3.19 -0.49 -7.09
N ASP A 180 -2.42 -1.54 -6.78
CA ASP A 180 -2.91 -2.75 -6.12
C ASP A 180 -3.55 -2.42 -4.76
N CYS A 181 -2.90 -1.55 -3.99
CA CYS A 181 -3.38 -1.07 -2.70
C CYS A 181 -4.71 -0.31 -2.81
N LEU A 182 -4.80 0.68 -3.70
CA LEU A 182 -6.04 1.46 -3.89
C LEU A 182 -7.17 0.59 -4.45
N ALA A 183 -6.85 -0.41 -5.28
CA ALA A 183 -7.84 -1.31 -5.87
C ALA A 183 -8.63 -2.12 -4.82
N LEU A 184 -8.10 -2.28 -3.61
CA LEU A 184 -8.80 -2.92 -2.50
C LEU A 184 -10.03 -2.13 -2.04
N ASN A 185 -9.94 -0.79 -2.01
CA ASN A 185 -10.98 0.10 -1.50
C ASN A 185 -11.75 0.82 -2.61
N TYR A 186 -11.19 0.86 -3.83
CA TYR A 186 -11.71 1.63 -4.95
C TYR A 186 -11.77 0.79 -6.23
N ASP A 187 -12.84 0.96 -7.01
CA ASP A 187 -13.04 0.34 -8.32
C ASP A 187 -12.36 1.18 -9.40
N LEU A 188 -11.02 1.12 -9.41
CA LEU A 188 -10.15 1.87 -10.32
C LEU A 188 -9.08 0.96 -10.94
N THR A 189 -8.79 1.18 -12.21
CA THR A 189 -7.61 0.62 -12.88
C THR A 189 -6.41 1.57 -12.77
N MET A 190 -5.19 1.08 -13.00
CA MET A 190 -3.99 1.93 -13.04
C MET A 190 -4.10 3.08 -14.05
N ALA A 191 -4.72 2.83 -15.22
CA ALA A 191 -4.96 3.85 -16.23
C ALA A 191 -5.89 4.96 -15.72
N GLU A 192 -6.94 4.59 -14.98
CA GLU A 192 -7.88 5.54 -14.38
C GLU A 192 -7.24 6.35 -13.25
N MET A 193 -6.42 5.72 -12.41
CA MET A 193 -5.64 6.40 -11.38
C MET A 193 -4.65 7.41 -11.98
N SER A 194 -4.02 7.05 -13.11
CA SER A 194 -3.17 7.97 -13.87
C SER A 194 -3.98 9.14 -14.44
N ALA A 195 -5.14 8.86 -15.06
CA ALA A 195 -6.05 9.89 -15.57
C ALA A 195 -6.56 10.83 -14.48
N LEU A 196 -6.70 10.36 -13.23
CA LEU A 196 -7.03 11.16 -12.04
C LEU A 196 -5.85 11.95 -11.49
N ARG A 197 -4.60 11.62 -11.87
CA ARG A 197 -3.34 12.18 -11.35
C ARG A 197 -3.06 11.78 -9.90
N LEU A 198 -3.40 10.54 -9.51
CA LEU A 198 -3.14 10.06 -8.16
C LEU A 198 -1.65 9.89 -7.86
N PHE A 199 -0.86 9.57 -8.89
CA PHE A 199 0.58 9.30 -8.75
C PHE A 199 1.42 10.58 -8.75
N SER A 200 2.32 10.69 -7.79
CA SER A 200 3.34 11.73 -7.69
C SER A 200 4.48 11.21 -6.80
N PRO A 201 5.76 11.50 -7.10
CA PRO A 201 6.88 11.13 -6.24
C PRO A 201 6.71 11.56 -4.78
N ALA A 202 6.06 12.71 -4.55
CA ALA A 202 5.81 13.24 -3.22
C ALA A 202 4.85 12.38 -2.37
N VAL A 203 4.04 11.51 -3.00
CA VAL A 203 3.01 10.72 -2.29
C VAL A 203 3.37 9.25 -2.13
N TYR A 204 4.42 8.75 -2.78
CA TYR A 204 4.80 7.34 -2.71
C TYR A 204 5.13 6.91 -1.28
N TRP A 205 6.01 7.63 -0.58
CA TRP A 205 6.33 7.29 0.81
C TRP A 205 5.11 7.40 1.75
N PRO A 206 4.29 8.48 1.72
CA PRO A 206 3.05 8.54 2.49
C PRO A 206 2.10 7.36 2.27
N VAL A 207 2.00 6.85 1.05
CA VAL A 207 1.17 5.67 0.72
C VAL A 207 1.82 4.40 1.25
N VAL A 208 3.11 4.17 0.99
CA VAL A 208 3.75 2.92 1.43
C VAL A 208 3.84 2.85 2.95
N SER A 209 4.18 3.95 3.63
CA SER A 209 4.19 3.99 5.10
C SER A 209 2.82 3.70 5.70
N ALA A 210 1.72 4.13 5.05
CA ALA A 210 0.37 3.75 5.45
C ALA A 210 0.08 2.26 5.19
N LEU A 211 0.44 1.74 4.02
CA LEU A 211 0.27 0.34 3.63
C LEU A 211 0.90 -0.63 4.64
N ILE A 212 2.09 -0.29 5.14
CA ILE A 212 2.85 -1.15 6.06
C ILE A 212 2.59 -0.89 7.55
N ASP A 213 1.72 0.06 7.87
CA ASP A 213 1.51 0.60 9.23
C ASP A 213 2.81 1.03 9.91
N TRP A 214 3.56 1.91 9.24
CA TRP A 214 4.84 2.40 9.73
C TRP A 214 4.70 3.22 11.02
N GLU A 215 3.61 3.98 11.16
CA GLU A 215 3.31 4.75 12.38
C GLU A 215 3.16 3.82 13.60
N GLY A 216 2.35 2.77 13.47
CA GLY A 216 2.20 1.76 14.52
C GLY A 216 3.50 1.00 14.79
N THR A 217 4.26 0.69 13.75
CA THR A 217 5.58 0.03 13.88
C THR A 217 6.56 0.89 14.66
N ARG A 218 6.66 2.18 14.34
CA ARG A 218 7.54 3.14 15.05
C ARG A 218 7.16 3.30 16.52
N ALA A 219 5.86 3.39 16.81
CA ALA A 219 5.39 3.47 18.19
C ALA A 219 5.83 2.23 19.01
N ALA A 220 5.62 1.03 18.46
CA ALA A 220 6.04 -0.21 19.11
C ALA A 220 7.57 -0.30 19.29
N MET A 221 8.35 0.20 18.33
CA MET A 221 9.82 0.26 18.46
C MET A 221 10.26 1.21 19.59
N ALA A 222 9.62 2.37 19.72
CA ALA A 222 9.92 3.32 20.79
C ALA A 222 9.60 2.73 22.17
N GLU A 223 8.43 2.11 22.33
CA GLU A 223 8.03 1.42 23.56
C GLU A 223 9.03 0.30 23.94
N ALA A 224 9.51 -0.47 22.96
CA ALA A 224 10.48 -1.53 23.20
C ALA A 224 11.88 -0.99 23.62
N MET A 225 12.25 0.20 23.20
CA MET A 225 13.49 0.87 23.63
C MET A 225 13.37 1.46 25.03
N GLU A 226 12.23 2.06 25.38
CA GLU A 226 11.95 2.62 26.71
C GLU A 226 11.74 1.52 27.77
N GLY A 227 11.16 0.38 27.38
CA GLY A 227 10.89 -0.76 28.24
C GLY A 227 12.07 -1.69 28.49
N ARG A 228 13.27 -1.42 27.94
CA ARG A 228 14.48 -2.14 28.36
C ARG A 228 14.84 -1.66 29.77
N PRO A 229 14.70 -2.48 30.84
CA PRO A 229 15.29 -2.14 32.12
C PRO A 229 16.76 -1.89 31.83
N GLY A 230 17.27 -0.73 32.26
CA GLY A 230 18.68 -0.42 32.13
C GLY A 230 19.47 -1.66 32.52
N VAL A 231 20.36 -2.10 31.64
CA VAL A 231 21.51 -2.89 32.06
C VAL A 231 22.17 -1.96 33.07
N GLY A 232 21.79 -2.13 34.34
CA GLY A 232 22.28 -1.34 35.44
C GLY A 232 23.79 -1.38 35.29
N GLY A 233 24.39 -0.19 35.20
CA GLY A 233 25.83 -0.07 35.21
C GLY A 233 26.34 -0.97 36.32
N VAL A 234 27.07 -2.02 35.93
CA VAL A 234 27.81 -2.83 36.88
C VAL A 234 28.65 -1.81 37.64
N PRO A 235 28.51 -1.69 38.97
CA PRO A 235 29.39 -0.83 39.72
C PRO A 235 30.79 -1.43 39.61
N PHE A 236 31.60 -0.85 38.73
CA PHE A 236 33.04 -0.98 38.80
C PHE A 236 33.49 -0.09 39.96
N GLY A 237 33.90 -0.73 41.06
CA GLY A 237 34.40 -0.09 42.30
C GLY A 237 33.61 -0.62 43.51
N ASP A 238 34.16 -1.35 44.47
CA ASP A 238 35.54 -1.49 44.91
C ASP A 238 35.88 -2.96 45.19
N SER A 239 36.96 -3.43 44.58
CA SER A 239 37.64 -4.65 45.00
C SER A 239 38.43 -4.32 46.26
N ASP A 240 37.86 -4.60 47.43
CA ASP A 240 38.63 -4.70 48.67
C ASP A 240 39.37 -6.05 48.69
N PRO A 241 40.70 -6.09 48.84
CA PRO A 241 41.45 -7.33 48.88
C PRO A 241 41.32 -7.98 50.27
N ALA A 242 40.78 -9.19 50.33
CA ALA A 242 40.82 -10.01 51.53
C ALA A 242 42.26 -10.48 51.85
N PRO A 243 42.68 -10.50 53.13
CA PRO A 243 44.03 -10.88 53.52
C PRO A 243 44.21 -12.40 53.48
N ILE A 244 45.32 -12.84 52.88
CA ILE A 244 45.76 -14.23 52.88
C ILE A 244 46.47 -14.48 54.21
N SER A 245 45.83 -15.20 55.13
CA SER A 245 46.46 -15.69 56.36
C SER A 245 47.43 -16.82 56.01
N ALA A 246 48.71 -16.59 56.28
CA ALA A 246 49.76 -17.59 56.30
C ALA A 246 49.82 -18.24 57.69
N THR A 247 49.74 -19.56 57.75
CA THR A 247 50.30 -20.36 58.85
C THR A 247 51.10 -21.51 58.28
N ALA A 248 52.37 -21.53 58.67
CA ALA A 248 53.39 -22.52 58.35
C ALA A 248 53.33 -23.75 59.29
N SER A 249 54.32 -24.64 59.12
CA SER A 249 54.63 -25.94 59.76
C SER A 249 54.07 -27.15 59.02
N ASP A 250 54.84 -28.20 58.72
CA ASP A 250 56.24 -28.49 58.97
C ASP A 250 56.69 -29.61 58.01
N ALA A 251 58.00 -29.68 57.78
CA ALA A 251 58.72 -30.70 57.01
C ALA A 251 58.69 -32.10 57.74
N PRO A 252 59.32 -33.21 57.27
CA PRO A 252 60.64 -33.28 56.62
C PRO A 252 60.82 -34.31 55.47
N SER A 253 61.93 -34.10 54.74
CA SER A 253 62.93 -35.06 54.23
C SER A 253 62.47 -36.45 53.73
N ASP A 254 62.90 -36.88 52.54
CA ASP A 254 64.24 -37.44 52.35
C ASP A 254 64.53 -37.81 50.87
N SER A 255 65.84 -37.82 50.56
CA SER A 255 66.62 -38.53 49.51
C SER A 255 65.90 -39.47 48.50
N GLY A 256 66.32 -39.61 47.23
CA GLY A 256 67.54 -39.18 46.55
C GLY A 256 67.67 -39.74 45.12
N THR A 257 68.68 -39.22 44.43
CA THR A 257 69.56 -39.83 43.40
C THR A 257 69.03 -40.91 42.43
N LEU A 258 68.81 -40.55 41.16
CA LEU A 258 69.68 -40.77 39.97
C LEU A 258 68.88 -40.51 38.69
#